data_AF-A0A951UI60-F1
#
_entry.id   AF-A0A951UI60-F1
#
_cell.length_a   1.000
_cell.length_b   1.000
_cell.length_c   1.000
_cell.angle_alpha   90.00
_cell.angle_beta   90.00
_cell.angle_gamma   90.00
#
_symmetry.space_group_name_H-M   'P 1'
#
loop_
_entity.id
_entity.type
_entity.pdbx_description
1 polymer ?
#
loop_
_entity_poly.entity_id
_entity_poly.type
_entity_poly.pdbx_seq_one_letter_code
_entity_poly.pdbx_strand_id
1 'polypeptide(L)' 'MESVAYILIFTLCIGVLFFAIAFREPPRIEKKEK' A
#
# COMPACT_ATOMS: atom_id res chain seq x y z
N MET A 1 12.44 15.19 -20.20
CA MET A 1 11.11 14.77 -19.70
C MET A 1 11.19 13.51 -18.84
N GLU A 2 12.15 12.60 -19.10
CA GLU A 2 12.39 11.37 -18.32
C GLU A 2 12.47 11.55 -16.79
N SER A 3 13.18 12.57 -16.29
CA SER A 3 13.32 12.77 -14.84
C SER A 3 11.98 12.98 -14.12
N VAL A 4 11.02 13.64 -14.78
CA VAL A 4 9.67 13.84 -14.23
C VAL A 4 8.94 12.50 -14.15
N ALA A 5 9.07 11.65 -15.17
CA ALA A 5 8.48 10.32 -15.17
C ALA A 5 9.06 9.43 -14.05
N TYR A 6 10.38 9.43 -13.84
CA TYR A 6 11.00 8.64 -12.78
C TYR A 6 10.55 9.10 -11.39
N ILE A 7 10.53 10.40 -11.14
CA ILE A 7 10.09 10.96 -9.84
C ILE A 7 8.60 10.65 -9.62
N LEU A 8 7.77 10.80 -10.65
CA LEU A 8 6.34 10.52 -10.55
C LEU A 8 6.09 9.05 -10.21
N ILE A 9 6.70 8.13 -10.95
CA ILE A 9 6.54 6.68 -10.71
C ILE A 9 7.04 6.33 -9.30
N PHE A 10 8.21 6.82 -8.91
CA PHE A 10 8.77 6.56 -7.59
C PHE A 10 7.86 7.07 -6.46
N THR A 11 7.33 8.28 -6.61
CA THR A 11 6.40 8.87 -5.64
C THR A 11 5.10 8.08 -5.54
N LEU A 12 4.55 7.65 -6.69
CA LEU A 12 3.35 6.81 -6.71
C LEU A 12 3.61 5.43 -6.09
N CYS A 13 4.77 4.81 -6.32
CA CYS A 13 5.15 3.56 -5.67
C CYS A 13 5.20 3.68 -4.15
N ILE A 14 5.85 4.73 -3.62
CA ILE A 14 5.89 4.97 -2.16
C ILE A 14 4.48 5.23 -1.64
N GLY A 15 3.67 6.03 -2.34
CA GLY A 15 2.27 6.28 -1.98
C GLY A 15 1.48 4.97 -1.88
N VAL A 16 1.55 4.11 -2.89
CA VAL A 16 0.88 2.80 -2.88
C VAL A 16 1.31 1.95 -1.68
N LEU A 17 2.62 1.87 -1.38
CA LEU A 17 3.12 1.12 -0.22
C LEU A 17 2.60 1.68 1.10
N PHE A 18 2.57 3.01 1.25
CA PHE A 18 2.01 3.66 2.44
C PHE A 18 0.53 3.32 2.61
N PHE A 19 -0.29 3.48 1.56
CA PHE A 19 -1.72 3.19 1.63
C PHE A 19 -2.01 1.70 1.87
N ALA A 20 -1.22 0.81 1.26
CA ALA A 20 -1.31 -0.63 1.46
C ALA A 20 -0.99 -1.05 2.92
N ILE A 21 -0.24 -0.26 3.68
CA ILE A 21 0.04 -0.54 5.10
C ILE A 21 -0.99 0.16 5.99
N ALA A 22 -1.21 1.45 5.79
CA ALA A 22 -2.04 2.27 6.67
C ALA A 22 -3.55 1.97 6.54
N PHE A 23 -4.00 1.52 5.37
CA PHE A 23 -5.42 1.32 5.07
C PHE A 23 -5.74 -0.10 4.60
N ARG A 24 -4.88 -1.09 4.89
CA ARG A 24 -5.26 -2.49 4.65
C ARG A 24 -6.42 -2.88 5.52
N GLU A 25 -7.26 -3.76 5.00
CA GLU A 25 -8.30 -4.40 5.80
C GLU A 25 -7.66 -5.11 7.00
N PRO A 26 -8.20 -4.89 8.22
CA PRO A 26 -7.69 -5.59 9.38
C PRO A 26 -7.90 -7.09 9.20
N PRO A 27 -6.95 -7.93 9.67
CA PRO A 27 -7.10 -9.37 9.57
C PRO A 27 -8.39 -9.81 10.28
N ARG A 28 -9.23 -10.55 9.57
CA ARG A 28 -10.43 -11.15 10.16
C ARG A 28 -10.01 -12.37 10.96
N ILE A 29 -10.17 -12.32 12.28
CA ILE A 29 -9.86 -13.43 13.17
C ILE A 29 -11.11 -14.30 13.27
N GLU A 30 -11.13 -15.44 12.56
CA GLU A 30 -12.14 -16.48 12.79
C GLU A 30 -11.81 -17.19 14.11
N LYS A 31 -12.66 -17.00 15.13
CA LYS A 31 -12.58 -17.83 16.34
C LYS A 31 -13.08 -19.23 15.97
N LYS A 32 -12.20 -20.23 16.03
CA LYS A 32 -12.63 -21.63 16.07
C LYS A 32 -13.33 -21.85 17.40
N GLU A 33 -14.66 -21.73 17.40
CA GLU A 33 -15.50 -22.19 18.50
C GLU A 33 -15.29 -23.71 18.62
N LYS A 34 -14.96 -24.15 19.85
CA LYS A 34 -14.87 -25.57 20.20
C LYS A 34 -16.25 -26.11 20.50
#